data_AF-A0A811TGD6-F1
#
_entry.id   AF-A0A811TGD6-F1
#
_cell.length_a   1.000
_cell.length_b   1.000
_cell.length_c   1.000
_cell.angle_alpha   90.00
_cell.angle_beta   90.00
_cell.angle_gamma   90.00
#
_symmetry.space_group_name_H-M   'P 1'
#
loop_
_entity.id
_entity.type
_entity.pdbx_description
1 polymer ?
#
loop_
_entity_poly.entity_id
_entity_poly.type
_entity_poly.pdbx_seq_one_letter_code
_entity_poly.pdbx_strand_id
1 'polypeptide(L)'
;MGLIVEDLIKSNSYLKPENAASVYLAVQDKYLSVPYELHEGSIITGQILGITDIMGRGVEEVKNLIGSTITFVIVNVVGTDYLFISRDSWPLLRDYGIMPEDYKLRVKIISARVNEEEIEIYPRIEKVV
;
A
#
# COMPACT_ATOMS: atom_id res chain seq x y z
N MET A 1 -10.06 6.07 10.90
CA MET A 1 -10.60 5.49 9.66
C MET A 1 -9.37 5.15 8.83
N GLY A 2 -9.40 5.08 7.50
CA GLY A 2 -8.18 4.84 6.72
C GLY A 2 -8.42 5.13 5.25
N LEU A 3 -7.37 5.43 4.49
CA LEU A 3 -7.48 5.59 3.04
C LEU A 3 -7.61 4.21 2.41
N ILE A 4 -8.70 3.97 1.68
CA ILE A 4 -8.84 2.72 0.90
C ILE A 4 -8.23 2.95 -0.47
N VAL A 5 -7.27 2.12 -0.83
CA VAL A 5 -6.61 2.10 -2.13
C VAL A 5 -6.91 0.76 -2.78
N GLU A 6 -7.32 0.79 -4.04
CA GLU A 6 -7.43 -0.39 -4.89
C GLU A 6 -6.82 -0.06 -6.24
N ASP A 7 -5.79 -0.81 -6.62
CA ASP A 7 -5.14 -0.68 -7.92
C ASP A 7 -4.54 -2.03 -8.33
N LEU A 8 -4.18 -2.13 -9.61
CA LEU A 8 -3.34 -3.21 -10.11
C LEU A 8 -1.98 -3.15 -9.41
N ILE A 9 -1.48 -4.29 -8.94
CA ILE A 9 -0.09 -4.40 -8.49
C ILE A 9 0.79 -4.20 -9.73
N LYS A 10 1.62 -3.17 -9.75
CA LYS A 10 2.51 -2.86 -10.88
C LYS A 10 3.94 -3.17 -10.50
N SER A 11 4.81 -3.31 -11.49
CA SER A 11 6.25 -3.48 -11.28
C SER A 11 7.08 -2.37 -11.93
N ASN A 12 8.14 -1.94 -11.24
CA ASN A 12 9.13 -1.01 -11.77
C ASN A 12 10.46 -1.20 -11.03
N SER A 13 11.51 -1.59 -11.76
CA SER A 13 12.85 -1.81 -11.19
C SER A 13 13.70 -0.54 -11.12
N TYR A 14 13.37 0.52 -11.87
CA TYR A 14 14.19 1.72 -12.00
C TYR A 14 13.98 2.70 -10.84
N LEU A 15 12.75 2.82 -10.35
CA LEU A 15 12.37 3.74 -9.27
C LEU A 15 12.31 3.05 -7.90
N LYS A 16 12.81 1.82 -7.81
CA LYS A 16 12.69 0.99 -6.61
C LYS A 16 13.61 1.49 -5.48
N PRO A 17 13.07 1.82 -4.28
CA PRO A 17 13.90 2.15 -3.13
C PRO A 17 14.59 0.89 -2.57
N GLU A 18 15.70 1.04 -1.84
CA GLU A 18 16.54 -0.07 -1.38
C GLU A 18 15.77 -1.13 -0.56
N ASN A 19 14.89 -0.67 0.33
CA ASN A 19 14.15 -1.51 1.29
C ASN A 19 12.78 -2.00 0.76
N ALA A 20 12.56 -1.92 -0.55
CA ALA A 20 11.33 -2.40 -1.17
C ALA A 20 11.58 -3.44 -2.27
N ALA A 21 10.54 -4.22 -2.55
CA ALA A 21 10.43 -5.00 -3.77
C ALA A 21 10.13 -4.07 -4.96
N SER A 22 10.39 -4.53 -6.19
CA SER A 22 10.12 -3.77 -7.42
C SER A 22 8.63 -3.68 -7.77
N VAL A 23 7.73 -3.79 -6.79
CA VAL A 23 6.28 -3.87 -7.00
C VAL A 23 5.56 -2.83 -6.16
N TYR A 24 4.50 -2.21 -6.68
CA TYR A 24 3.89 -1.04 -6.05
C TYR A 24 2.40 -0.88 -6.40
N LEU A 25 1.73 -0.03 -5.61
CA LEU A 25 0.44 0.58 -5.93
C LEU A 25 0.64 2.07 -6.21
N ALA A 26 -0.20 2.66 -7.06
CA ALA A 26 -0.18 4.09 -7.33
C ALA A 26 -1.35 4.80 -6.65
N VAL A 27 -1.07 5.91 -5.96
CA VAL A 27 -2.06 6.75 -5.29
C VAL A 27 -1.83 8.20 -5.72
N GLN A 28 -2.87 9.00 -5.93
CA GLN A 28 -2.67 10.43 -6.17
C GLN A 28 -2.19 11.11 -4.88
N ASP A 29 -1.13 11.90 -4.98
CA ASP A 29 -0.42 12.54 -3.87
C ASP A 29 -1.33 13.39 -2.97
N LYS A 30 -2.32 14.07 -3.57
CA LYS A 30 -3.35 14.87 -2.88
C LYS A 30 -4.18 14.09 -1.86
N TYR A 31 -4.16 12.76 -1.90
CA TYR A 31 -4.87 11.89 -0.94
C TYR A 31 -3.95 11.30 0.13
N LEU A 32 -2.63 11.39 0.00
CA LEU A 32 -1.72 10.73 0.93
C LEU A 32 -0.50 11.60 1.27
N SER A 33 0.48 11.75 0.39
CA SER A 33 1.70 12.50 0.77
C SER A 33 1.46 13.97 1.05
N VAL A 34 0.65 14.67 0.24
CA VAL A 34 0.39 16.11 0.42
C VAL A 34 -0.30 16.44 1.74
N PRO A 35 -1.44 15.83 2.12
CA PRO A 35 -2.14 16.19 3.36
C PRO A 35 -1.42 15.76 4.65
N TYR A 36 -0.47 14.82 4.56
CA TYR A 36 0.26 14.28 5.71
C TYR A 36 1.76 14.57 5.68
N GLU A 37 2.20 15.44 4.76
CA GLU A 37 3.60 15.87 4.59
C GLU A 37 4.60 14.70 4.47
N LEU A 38 4.18 13.61 3.81
CA LEU A 38 5.00 12.43 3.62
C LEU A 38 6.03 12.66 2.52
N HIS A 39 7.26 12.23 2.76
CA HIS A 39 8.37 12.34 1.83
C HIS A 39 8.92 10.97 1.43
N GLU A 40 9.72 10.94 0.36
CA GLU A 40 10.36 9.72 -0.13
C GLU A 40 11.02 8.93 1.00
N GLY A 41 10.79 7.61 1.02
CA GLY A 41 11.30 6.72 2.05
C GLY A 41 10.41 6.58 3.29
N SER A 42 9.38 7.42 3.45
CA SER A 42 8.38 7.21 4.52
C SER A 42 7.76 5.82 4.43
N ILE A 43 7.55 5.18 5.59
CA ILE A 43 6.97 3.84 5.66
C ILE A 43 5.47 3.95 5.86
N ILE A 44 4.70 3.32 4.98
CA ILE A 44 3.25 3.32 5.04
C ILE A 44 2.78 1.96 5.54
N THR A 45 1.94 1.94 6.56
CA THR A 45 1.34 0.73 7.09
C THR A 45 -0.11 0.64 6.62
N GLY A 46 -0.45 -0.50 6.02
CA GLY A 46 -1.80 -0.81 5.61
C GLY A 46 -2.26 -2.20 6.04
N GLN A 47 -3.53 -2.48 5.78
CA GLN A 47 -4.16 -3.76 6.00
C GLN A 47 -4.79 -4.24 4.71
N ILE A 48 -4.57 -5.50 4.34
CA ILE A 48 -5.16 -6.11 3.16
C ILE A 48 -6.67 -6.27 3.38
N LEU A 49 -7.47 -5.69 2.48
CA LEU A 49 -8.93 -5.82 2.47
C LEU A 49 -9.41 -6.79 1.40
N GLY A 50 -8.64 -7.00 0.34
CA GLY A 50 -9.04 -7.85 -0.78
C GLY A 50 -7.92 -8.03 -1.79
N ILE A 51 -7.93 -9.18 -2.45
CA ILE A 51 -7.08 -9.48 -3.59
C ILE A 51 -7.98 -10.09 -4.66
N THR A 52 -7.92 -9.55 -5.87
CA THR A 52 -8.66 -10.06 -7.03
C THR A 52 -7.72 -10.20 -8.21
N ASP A 53 -8.06 -11.05 -9.17
CA ASP A 53 -7.39 -11.02 -10.47
C ASP A 53 -7.77 -9.76 -11.28
N ILE A 54 -7.18 -9.60 -12.47
CA ILE A 54 -7.49 -8.48 -13.39
C ILE A 54 -8.97 -8.41 -13.81
N MET A 55 -9.70 -9.54 -13.79
CA MET A 55 -11.12 -9.61 -14.10
C MET A 55 -12.00 -9.25 -12.89
N GLY A 56 -11.42 -8.99 -11.73
CA GLY A 56 -12.13 -8.68 -10.49
C GLY A 56 -12.67 -9.91 -9.77
N ARG A 57 -12.20 -11.12 -10.11
CA ARG A 57 -12.60 -12.35 -9.43
C ARG A 57 -11.76 -12.49 -8.16
N GLY A 58 -12.43 -12.77 -7.04
CA GLY A 58 -11.74 -13.07 -5.78
C GLY A 58 -10.89 -14.33 -5.90
N VAL A 59 -9.74 -14.33 -5.21
CA VAL A 59 -8.80 -15.45 -5.19
C VAL A 59 -8.98 -16.18 -3.85
N GLU A 60 -9.49 -17.41 -3.89
CA GLU A 60 -9.89 -18.15 -2.69
C GLU A 60 -8.69 -18.53 -1.82
N GLU A 61 -7.57 -18.84 -2.47
CA GLU A 61 -6.31 -19.30 -1.87
C GLU A 61 -5.66 -18.25 -0.96
N VAL A 62 -6.04 -16.97 -1.10
CA VAL A 62 -5.48 -15.84 -0.34
C VAL A 62 -6.46 -15.21 0.64
N LYS A 63 -7.60 -15.87 0.91
CA LYS A 63 -8.57 -15.39 1.90
C LYS A 63 -7.98 -15.19 3.30
N ASN A 64 -6.98 -16.00 3.65
CA ASN A 64 -6.27 -15.89 4.93
C ASN A 64 -5.34 -14.67 5.00
N LEU A 65 -5.05 -14.01 3.87
CA LEU A 65 -4.30 -12.75 3.84
C LEU A 65 -5.15 -11.54 4.18
N ILE A 66 -6.48 -11.67 4.15
CA ILE A 66 -7.39 -10.57 4.51
C ILE A 66 -7.24 -10.23 5.99
N GLY A 67 -7.02 -8.95 6.28
CA GLY A 67 -6.73 -8.47 7.63
C GLY A 67 -5.25 -8.44 7.98
N SER A 68 -4.38 -9.06 7.17
CA SER A 68 -2.93 -9.02 7.39
C SER A 68 -2.38 -7.62 7.15
N THR A 69 -1.37 -7.28 7.95
CA THR A 69 -0.61 -6.04 7.80
C THR A 69 0.33 -6.15 6.59
N ILE A 70 0.40 -5.06 5.83
CA ILE A 70 1.31 -4.88 4.71
C ILE A 70 1.95 -3.51 4.80
N THR A 71 3.27 -3.43 4.59
CA THR A 71 4.02 -2.19 4.64
C THR A 71 4.57 -1.81 3.29
N PHE A 72 4.61 -0.50 3.02
CA PHE A 72 5.10 0.10 1.79
C PHE A 72 6.16 1.16 2.06
N VAL A 73 7.01 1.43 1.07
CA VAL A 73 7.95 2.55 1.02
C VAL A 73 7.45 3.51 -0.05
N ILE A 74 7.23 4.77 0.31
CA ILE A 74 6.74 5.77 -0.63
C ILE A 74 7.87 6.33 -1.52
N VAL A 75 7.57 6.53 -2.79
CA VAL A 75 8.35 7.32 -3.75
C VAL A 75 7.42 8.32 -4.40
N ASN A 76 7.74 9.61 -4.35
CA ASN A 76 6.87 10.67 -4.84
C ASN A 76 7.29 11.07 -6.26
N VAL A 77 6.40 10.87 -7.23
CA VAL A 77 6.64 11.24 -8.63
C VAL A 77 5.48 12.08 -9.13
N VAL A 78 5.73 13.37 -9.32
CA VAL A 78 4.84 14.40 -9.92
C VAL A 78 3.36 14.02 -9.89
N GLY A 79 2.65 14.37 -8.80
CA GLY A 79 1.22 14.12 -8.68
C GLY A 79 0.84 12.72 -8.19
N THR A 80 1.82 11.82 -8.03
CA THR A 80 1.58 10.41 -7.72
C THR A 80 2.54 9.89 -6.65
N ASP A 81 1.98 9.21 -5.67
CA ASP A 81 2.69 8.41 -4.68
C ASP A 81 2.76 6.97 -5.16
N TYR A 82 3.97 6.47 -5.39
CA TYR A 82 4.21 5.05 -5.61
C TYR A 82 4.49 4.38 -4.27
N LEU A 83 3.58 3.52 -3.87
CA LEU A 83 3.66 2.72 -2.65
C LEU A 83 4.33 1.39 -2.98
N PHE A 84 5.66 1.37 -2.97
CA PHE A 84 6.40 0.14 -3.22
C PHE A 84 6.25 -0.82 -2.04
N ILE A 85 5.86 -2.06 -2.29
CA ILE A 85 5.72 -3.07 -1.24
C ILE A 85 7.08 -3.30 -0.60
N SER A 86 7.17 -3.13 0.72
CA SER A 86 8.40 -3.36 1.47
C SER A 86 8.93 -4.77 1.23
N ARG A 87 10.24 -4.92 1.34
CA ARG A 87 10.90 -6.22 1.12
C ARG A 87 10.38 -7.31 2.05
N ASP A 88 10.04 -6.94 3.28
CA ASP A 88 9.55 -7.86 4.30
C ASP A 88 8.09 -8.28 4.07
N SER A 89 7.27 -7.40 3.49
CA SER A 89 5.89 -7.72 3.17
C SER A 89 5.73 -8.45 1.83
N TRP A 90 6.69 -8.32 0.90
CA TRP A 90 6.53 -8.91 -0.43
C TRP A 90 6.32 -10.45 -0.43
N PRO A 91 7.02 -11.24 0.40
CA PRO A 91 6.76 -12.68 0.51
C PRO A 91 5.30 -13.03 0.83
N LEU A 92 4.58 -12.17 1.57
CA LEU A 92 3.17 -12.36 1.93
C LEU A 92 2.28 -12.56 0.69
N LEU A 93 2.61 -11.90 -0.42
CA LEU A 93 1.87 -12.00 -1.68
C LEU A 93 2.53 -12.99 -2.64
N ARG A 94 3.86 -12.89 -2.80
CA ARG A 94 4.64 -13.69 -3.74
C ARG A 94 4.49 -15.19 -3.49
N ASP A 95 4.53 -15.60 -2.22
CA ASP A 95 4.53 -17.03 -1.86
C ASP A 95 3.16 -17.68 -2.09
N TYR A 96 2.12 -16.86 -2.30
CA TYR A 96 0.78 -17.28 -2.74
C TYR A 96 0.59 -17.18 -4.27
N GLY A 97 1.63 -16.85 -5.04
CA GLY A 97 1.54 -16.71 -6.49
C GLY A 97 0.88 -15.43 -6.97
N ILE A 98 0.71 -14.43 -6.10
CA ILE A 98 0.17 -13.12 -6.47
C ILE A 98 1.26 -12.31 -7.17
N MET A 99 1.19 -12.25 -8.50
CA MET A 99 2.19 -11.60 -9.34
C MET A 99 1.75 -10.19 -9.77
N PRO A 100 2.71 -9.28 -10.03
CA PRO A 100 2.41 -7.99 -10.62
C PRO A 100 1.69 -8.16 -11.97
N GLU A 101 0.92 -7.14 -12.36
CA GLU A 101 0.11 -7.05 -13.57
C GLU A 101 -1.07 -8.03 -13.71
N ASP A 102 -1.12 -9.10 -12.91
CA ASP A 102 -2.19 -10.11 -12.94
C ASP A 102 -3.25 -9.92 -11.84
N TYR A 103 -2.92 -9.15 -10.80
CA TYR A 103 -3.77 -9.00 -9.61
C TYR A 103 -3.93 -7.55 -9.18
N LYS A 104 -5.12 -7.26 -8.66
CA LYS A 104 -5.43 -6.02 -7.94
C LYS A 104 -5.37 -6.27 -6.45
N LEU A 105 -4.83 -5.29 -5.74
CA LEU A 105 -4.72 -5.30 -4.30
C LEU A 105 -5.54 -4.15 -3.72
N ARG A 106 -6.48 -4.50 -2.85
CA ARG A 106 -7.26 -3.55 -2.08
C ARG A 106 -6.71 -3.48 -0.66
N VAL A 107 -6.23 -2.32 -0.26
CA VAL A 107 -5.64 -2.08 1.06
C VAL A 107 -6.28 -0.87 1.74
N LYS A 108 -6.34 -0.95 3.06
CA LYS A 108 -6.65 0.19 3.92
C LYS A 108 -5.33 0.71 4.49
N ILE A 109 -4.93 1.91 4.12
CA ILE A 109 -3.81 2.62 4.72
C ILE A 109 -4.24 3.16 6.09
N ILE A 110 -3.44 2.89 7.13
CA ILE A 110 -3.79 3.12 8.54
C ILE A 110 -2.86 4.14 9.18
N SER A 111 -1.55 4.00 8.97
CA SER A 111 -0.55 4.92 9.52
C SER A 111 0.61 5.11 8.55
N ALA A 112 1.39 6.16 8.79
CA ALA A 112 2.67 6.41 8.14
C ALA A 112 3.73 6.71 9.21
N ARG A 113 4.97 6.32 8.95
CA ARG A 113 6.12 6.69 9.78
C ARG A 113 7.02 7.67 9.05
N VAL A 114 7.26 8.81 9.69
CA VAL A 114 8.00 9.97 9.19
C VAL A 114 9.00 10.36 10.28
N ASN A 115 10.30 10.36 9.98
CA ASN A 115 11.34 10.72 10.97
C ASN A 115 11.20 10.01 12.34
N GLU A 116 10.92 8.70 12.32
CA GLU A 116 10.65 7.87 13.52
C GLU A 116 9.31 8.13 14.24
N GLU A 117 8.58 9.17 13.88
CA GLU A 117 7.24 9.43 14.40
C GLU A 117 6.18 8.71 13.57
N GLU A 118 5.17 8.14 14.24
CA GLU A 118 4.05 7.48 13.60
C GLU A 118 2.81 8.38 13.63
N ILE A 119 2.21 8.61 12.46
CA ILE A 119 1.00 9.41 12.28
C ILE A 119 -0.13 8.57 11.73
N GLU A 120 -1.35 8.79 12.22
CA GLU A 120 -2.55 8.13 11.71
C GLU A 120 -3.01 8.75 10.39
N ILE A 121 -3.41 7.90 9.45
CA ILE A 121 -3.92 8.31 8.14
C ILE A 121 -5.44 8.23 8.15
N TYR A 122 -6.09 9.37 7.97
CA TYR A 122 -7.53 9.59 8.06
C TYR A 122 -8.13 9.03 9.38
N PRO A 123 -7.69 9.54 10.55
CA PRO A 123 -8.25 9.14 11.84
C PRO A 123 -9.76 9.38 11.86
N ARG A 124 -10.51 8.50 12.54
CA ARG A 124 -11.96 8.70 12.67
C ARG A 124 -12.14 9.70 13.81
N ILE A 125 -12.60 10.90 13.50
CA ILE A 125 -13.03 11.82 14.55
C ILE A 125 -14.39 11.32 15.04
N GLU A 126 -14.43 10.66 16.19
CA GLU A 126 -15.68 10.40 16.88
C GLU A 126 -16.22 11.76 17.33
N LYS A 127 -17.32 12.20 16.73
CA LYS A 127 -18.07 13.34 17.28
C LYS A 127 -18.62 12.90 18.63
N VAL A 128 -18.10 13.49 19.70
CA VAL A 128 -18.78 13.47 20.99
C VAL A 128 -20.08 14.27 20.78
N VAL A 129 -21.21 13.57 20.74
CA VAL A 129 -22.56 14.16 20.67
C VAL A 129 -23.11 14.24 22.08
#